data_AF-A0AAV9T322-F1
#
_entry.id   AF-A0AAV9T322-F1
#
_cell.length_a   1.000
_cell.length_b   1.000
_cell.length_c   1.000
_cell.angle_alpha   90.00
_cell.angle_beta   90.00
_cell.angle_gamma   90.00
#
_symmetry.space_group_name_H-M   'P 1'
#
loop_
_entity.id
_entity.type
_entity.pdbx_description
1 polymer ?
#
loop_
_entity_poly.entity_id
_entity_poly.type
_entity_poly.pdbx_seq_one_letter_code
_entity_poly.pdbx_strand_id
1 'polypeptide(L)'
;MHAPSFTFGLLGQAVLIAAVPLKPRPVTIESRDSLDDIERALVPVFDSLQRVDAAVLALDGTPNAAANLLGASQQIQVTINQATLTVRASRDLSAAKSLMLRRTTDNLAAQTKTTVNDLVARKPILDQLGVSTVALQSLQKQQMASMSLSEALASKVPKVGQKEAAADMATLQSIFTQAIAAYSVPAAVPAPGAAVPPPIAPVPAPPAMMAPPAGRKDRKKKKKAAKANRHDVDVLSEGHMTEA
;
A
#
# COMPACT_ATOMS: atom_id res chain seq x y z
N MET A 1 8.32 -52.45 -23.60
CA MET A 1 7.15 -52.04 -24.40
C MET A 1 6.09 -53.12 -24.28
N HIS A 2 5.09 -52.96 -23.43
CA HIS A 2 3.80 -53.68 -23.45
C HIS A 2 2.85 -52.89 -22.55
N ALA A 3 1.86 -52.26 -23.17
CA ALA A 3 0.83 -51.46 -22.50
C ALA A 3 -0.31 -52.36 -22.00
N PRO A 4 -0.96 -52.03 -20.87
CA PRO A 4 -2.30 -52.54 -20.59
C PRO A 4 -3.35 -51.53 -21.03
N SER A 5 -4.12 -51.94 -22.04
CA SER A 5 -5.36 -51.34 -22.48
C SER A 5 -6.41 -51.46 -21.37
N PHE A 6 -6.94 -50.33 -20.87
CA PHE A 6 -8.12 -50.33 -20.00
C PHE A 6 -9.36 -49.89 -20.78
N THR A 7 -10.29 -50.83 -20.83
CA THR A 7 -11.56 -50.84 -21.52
C THR A 7 -12.51 -49.80 -20.94
N PHE A 8 -13.17 -49.08 -21.84
CA PHE A 8 -14.23 -48.10 -21.57
C PHE A 8 -15.48 -48.81 -21.02
N GLY A 9 -15.83 -48.55 -19.76
CA GLY A 9 -17.08 -48.98 -19.14
C GLY A 9 -18.13 -47.88 -19.22
N LEU A 10 -18.96 -47.93 -20.26
CA LEU A 10 -20.16 -47.12 -20.46
C LEU A 10 -21.35 -47.82 -19.78
N LEU A 11 -21.84 -47.30 -18.66
CA LEU A 11 -23.20 -47.60 -18.20
C LEU A 11 -23.90 -46.32 -17.73
N GLY A 12 -24.98 -46.01 -18.44
CA GLY A 12 -25.80 -44.83 -18.23
C GLY A 12 -26.70 -44.92 -17.00
N GLN A 13 -27.03 -43.74 -16.48
CA GLN A 13 -28.19 -43.49 -15.64
C GLN A 13 -28.89 -42.28 -16.26
N ALA A 14 -30.01 -42.53 -16.96
CA ALA A 14 -30.87 -41.48 -17.47
C ALA A 14 -31.70 -40.93 -16.31
N VAL A 15 -31.40 -39.71 -15.85
CA VAL A 15 -32.31 -38.97 -14.96
C VAL A 15 -33.36 -38.29 -15.82
N LEU A 16 -34.60 -38.77 -15.74
CA LEU A 16 -35.79 -38.05 -16.19
C LEU A 16 -35.96 -36.80 -15.31
N ILE A 17 -35.54 -35.65 -15.83
CA ILE A 17 -35.79 -34.35 -15.18
C ILE A 17 -37.26 -34.02 -15.43
N ALA A 18 -38.08 -34.09 -14.39
CA ALA A 18 -39.43 -33.55 -14.42
C ALA A 18 -39.35 -32.04 -14.71
N ALA A 19 -39.99 -31.61 -15.80
CA ALA A 19 -40.08 -30.22 -16.19
C ALA A 19 -40.93 -29.45 -15.16
N VAL A 20 -40.28 -28.85 -14.17
CA VAL A 20 -40.90 -27.85 -13.30
C VAL A 20 -41.14 -26.60 -14.16
N PRO A 21 -42.39 -26.10 -14.27
CA PRO A 21 -42.64 -24.85 -14.99
C PRO A 21 -41.93 -23.72 -14.24
N LEU A 22 -40.83 -23.23 -14.81
CA LEU A 22 -40.16 -22.02 -14.35
C LEU A 22 -41.12 -20.85 -14.55
N LYS A 23 -41.77 -20.41 -13.47
CA LYS A 23 -42.37 -19.08 -13.40
C LYS A 23 -41.23 -18.10 -13.74
N PRO A 24 -41.30 -17.30 -14.83
CA PRO A 24 -40.28 -16.30 -15.08
C PRO A 24 -40.34 -15.30 -13.93
N ARG A 25 -39.42 -15.43 -12.96
CA ARG A 25 -39.13 -14.34 -12.05
C ARG A 25 -38.60 -13.21 -12.93
N PRO A 26 -39.13 -11.98 -12.83
CA PRO A 26 -38.47 -10.85 -13.45
C PRO A 26 -37.07 -10.79 -12.86
N VAL A 27 -36.06 -11.15 -13.66
CA VAL A 27 -34.68 -10.79 -13.36
C VAL A 27 -34.66 -9.29 -13.56
N THR A 28 -34.91 -8.53 -12.51
CA THR A 28 -34.40 -7.17 -12.45
C THR A 28 -32.89 -7.37 -12.53
N ILE A 29 -32.33 -7.21 -13.73
CA ILE A 29 -30.89 -7.00 -13.89
C ILE A 29 -30.65 -5.65 -13.26
N GLU A 30 -30.55 -5.64 -11.93
CA GLU A 30 -29.95 -4.55 -11.20
C GLU A 30 -28.59 -4.41 -11.86
N SER A 31 -28.38 -3.31 -12.57
CA SER A 31 -27.10 -3.05 -13.19
C SER A 31 -26.11 -2.96 -12.03
N ARG A 32 -25.31 -4.01 -11.83
CA ARG A 32 -24.21 -3.98 -10.85
C ARG A 32 -23.45 -2.68 -11.04
N ASP A 33 -23.26 -1.94 -9.95
CA ASP A 33 -22.56 -0.69 -10.01
C ASP A 33 -21.10 -0.97 -10.38
N SER A 34 -20.73 -0.62 -11.61
CA SER A 34 -19.39 -0.89 -12.13
C SER A 34 -18.30 -0.13 -11.38
N LEU A 35 -18.64 0.97 -10.68
CA LEU A 35 -17.69 1.61 -9.78
C LEU A 35 -17.40 0.71 -8.58
N ASP A 36 -18.42 0.19 -7.93
CA ASP A 36 -18.28 -0.69 -6.76
C ASP A 36 -17.50 -1.96 -7.09
N ASP A 37 -17.77 -2.58 -8.25
CA ASP A 37 -17.04 -3.76 -8.71
C ASP A 37 -15.53 -3.46 -8.92
N ILE A 38 -15.20 -2.29 -9.49
CA ILE A 38 -13.82 -1.83 -9.68
C ILE A 38 -13.16 -1.52 -8.34
N GLU A 39 -13.81 -0.74 -7.47
CA GLU A 39 -13.24 -0.37 -6.17
C GLU A 39 -13.00 -1.59 -5.28
N ARG A 40 -13.94 -2.54 -5.27
CA ARG A 40 -13.77 -3.82 -4.57
C ARG A 40 -12.61 -4.64 -5.12
N ALA A 41 -12.34 -4.56 -6.42
CA ALA A 41 -11.19 -5.23 -7.04
C ALA A 41 -9.86 -4.54 -6.70
N LEU A 42 -9.87 -3.23 -6.42
CA LEU A 42 -8.67 -2.47 -6.03
C LEU A 42 -8.32 -2.61 -4.55
N VAL A 43 -9.27 -2.91 -3.66
CA VAL A 43 -8.99 -3.09 -2.22
C VAL A 43 -7.83 -4.08 -1.96
N PRO A 44 -7.82 -5.30 -2.53
CA PRO A 44 -6.69 -6.22 -2.34
C PRO A 44 -5.35 -5.69 -2.91
N VAL A 45 -5.39 -4.82 -3.92
CA VAL A 45 -4.20 -4.18 -4.49
C VAL A 45 -3.59 -3.22 -3.47
N PHE A 46 -4.42 -2.40 -2.80
CA PHE A 46 -3.97 -1.54 -1.70
C PHE A 46 -3.32 -2.35 -0.57
N ASP A 47 -4.01 -3.39 -0.09
CA ASP A 47 -3.49 -4.24 0.98
C ASP A 47 -2.16 -4.90 0.60
N SER A 48 -2.06 -5.37 -0.65
CA SER A 48 -0.84 -6.01 -1.15
C SER A 48 0.30 -4.99 -1.31
N LEU A 49 -0.01 -3.76 -1.75
CA LEU A 49 0.96 -2.68 -1.84
C LEU A 49 1.49 -2.29 -0.46
N GLN A 50 0.63 -2.17 0.54
CA GLN A 50 1.04 -1.92 1.93
C GLN A 50 1.95 -3.03 2.47
N ARG A 51 1.71 -4.29 2.08
CA ARG A 51 2.61 -5.40 2.47
C ARG A 51 3.97 -5.30 1.78
N VAL A 52 4.01 -4.90 0.52
CA VAL A 52 5.28 -4.64 -0.17
C VAL A 52 6.02 -3.50 0.51
N ASP A 53 5.34 -2.39 0.79
CA ASP A 53 5.90 -1.23 1.49
C ASP A 53 6.50 -1.61 2.84
N ALA A 54 5.73 -2.32 3.66
CA ALA A 54 6.20 -2.81 4.96
C ALA A 54 7.41 -3.74 4.81
N ALA A 55 7.42 -4.63 3.81
CA ALA A 55 8.56 -5.52 3.56
C ALA A 55 9.81 -4.76 3.09
N VAL A 56 9.65 -3.70 2.30
CA VAL A 56 10.74 -2.79 1.90
C VAL A 56 11.32 -2.07 3.12
N LEU A 57 10.46 -1.51 3.97
CA LEU A 57 10.87 -0.80 5.17
C LEU A 57 11.53 -1.73 6.20
N ALA A 58 11.15 -3.00 6.23
CA ALA A 58 11.69 -4.04 7.10
C ALA A 58 13.00 -4.68 6.59
N LEU A 59 13.53 -4.26 5.43
CA LEU A 59 14.82 -4.75 4.95
C LEU A 59 15.95 -4.41 5.93
N ASP A 60 16.59 -5.46 6.45
CA ASP A 60 17.63 -5.38 7.49
C ASP A 60 18.97 -6.00 7.06
N GLY A 61 19.08 -6.44 5.80
CA GLY A 61 20.27 -7.11 5.28
C GLY A 61 20.31 -8.61 5.57
N THR A 62 19.20 -9.21 6.02
CA THR A 62 19.08 -10.66 6.17
C THR A 62 18.41 -11.31 4.93
N PRO A 63 18.75 -12.57 4.62
CA PRO A 63 18.06 -13.32 3.56
C PRO A 63 16.55 -13.47 3.78
N ASN A 64 16.11 -13.58 5.04
CA ASN A 64 14.69 -13.71 5.39
C ASN A 64 13.90 -12.44 5.04
N ALA A 65 14.44 -11.24 5.34
CA ALA A 65 13.78 -9.99 4.97
C ALA A 65 13.68 -9.84 3.44
N ALA A 66 14.73 -10.22 2.69
CA ALA A 66 14.71 -10.23 1.24
C ALA A 66 13.70 -11.25 0.66
N ALA A 67 13.59 -12.45 1.26
CA ALA A 67 12.61 -13.45 0.86
C ALA A 67 11.16 -12.98 1.11
N ASN A 68 10.92 -12.30 2.23
CA ASN A 68 9.62 -11.70 2.54
C ASN A 68 9.23 -10.63 1.50
N LEU A 69 10.16 -9.76 1.12
CA LEU A 69 9.95 -8.78 0.06
C LEU A 69 9.62 -9.43 -1.28
N LEU A 70 10.34 -10.51 -1.64
CA LEU A 70 10.07 -11.25 -2.87
C LEU A 70 8.67 -11.88 -2.85
N GLY A 71 8.27 -12.50 -1.73
CA GLY A 71 6.94 -13.09 -1.56
C GLY A 71 5.82 -12.03 -1.67
N ALA A 72 5.98 -10.89 -1.00
CA ALA A 72 5.04 -9.77 -1.11
C ALA A 72 4.96 -9.24 -2.55
N SER A 73 6.11 -9.15 -3.24
CA SER A 73 6.19 -8.69 -4.62
C SER A 73 5.48 -9.62 -5.62
N GLN A 74 5.56 -10.94 -5.40
CA GLN A 74 4.83 -11.91 -6.21
C GLN A 74 3.32 -11.83 -5.94
N GLN A 75 2.93 -11.67 -4.68
CA GLN A 75 1.53 -11.58 -4.28
C GLN A 75 0.84 -10.33 -4.87
N ILE A 76 1.50 -9.16 -4.82
CA ILE A 76 0.94 -7.95 -5.43
C ILE A 76 0.79 -8.12 -6.94
N GLN A 77 1.72 -8.81 -7.62
CA GLN A 77 1.63 -9.05 -9.06
C GLN A 77 0.39 -9.87 -9.41
N VAL A 78 0.15 -10.97 -8.69
CA VAL A 78 -1.07 -11.79 -8.87
C VAL A 78 -2.32 -10.96 -8.62
N THR A 79 -2.30 -10.13 -7.58
CA THR A 79 -3.44 -9.31 -7.17
C THR A 79 -3.77 -8.23 -8.19
N ILE A 80 -2.76 -7.54 -8.74
CA ILE A 80 -2.93 -6.56 -9.83
C ILE A 80 -3.50 -7.24 -11.07
N ASN A 81 -3.01 -8.44 -11.42
CA ASN A 81 -3.53 -9.18 -12.58
C ASN A 81 -5.01 -9.55 -12.39
N GLN A 82 -5.40 -9.99 -11.20
CA GLN A 82 -6.79 -10.31 -10.90
C GLN A 82 -7.68 -9.06 -10.94
N ALA A 83 -7.23 -7.96 -10.35
CA ALA A 83 -7.93 -6.68 -10.42
C ALA A 83 -8.11 -6.22 -11.87
N THR A 84 -7.06 -6.36 -12.70
CA THR A 84 -7.11 -6.02 -14.13
C THR A 84 -8.20 -6.78 -14.87
N LEU A 85 -8.35 -8.09 -14.60
CA LEU A 85 -9.41 -8.90 -15.21
C LEU A 85 -10.81 -8.41 -14.81
N THR A 86 -11.02 -8.12 -13.52
CA THR A 86 -12.30 -7.59 -13.02
C THR A 86 -12.62 -6.22 -13.61
N VAL A 87 -11.63 -5.32 -13.66
CA VAL A 87 -11.79 -3.99 -14.26
C VAL A 87 -12.17 -4.13 -15.72
N ARG A 88 -11.47 -4.95 -16.52
CA ARG A 88 -11.79 -5.15 -17.95
C ARG A 88 -13.21 -5.66 -18.17
N ALA A 89 -13.68 -6.58 -17.31
CA ALA A 89 -15.02 -7.14 -17.37
C ALA A 89 -16.12 -6.16 -16.90
N SER A 90 -15.76 -5.09 -16.20
CA SER A 90 -16.70 -4.07 -15.73
C SER A 90 -17.21 -3.19 -16.89
N ARG A 91 -18.36 -2.54 -16.72
CA ARG A 91 -18.87 -1.60 -17.72
C ARG A 91 -18.17 -0.25 -17.62
N ASP A 92 -18.34 0.57 -18.65
CA ASP A 92 -17.82 1.94 -18.67
C ASP A 92 -18.49 2.78 -17.58
N LEU A 93 -17.73 3.73 -17.04
CA LEU A 93 -18.18 4.62 -15.97
C LEU A 93 -18.77 5.91 -16.53
N SER A 94 -19.72 6.47 -15.78
CA SER A 94 -20.14 7.86 -15.99
C SER A 94 -19.04 8.83 -15.54
N ALA A 95 -19.06 10.07 -16.02
CA ALA A 95 -18.08 11.10 -15.64
C ALA A 95 -17.99 11.30 -14.11
N ALA A 96 -19.12 11.29 -13.40
CA ALA A 96 -19.13 11.42 -11.94
C ALA A 96 -18.46 10.21 -11.25
N LYS A 97 -18.75 8.99 -11.72
CA LYS A 97 -18.14 7.76 -11.18
C LYS A 97 -16.64 7.67 -11.51
N SER A 98 -16.23 8.09 -12.70
CA SER A 98 -14.81 8.19 -13.05
C SER A 98 -14.06 9.19 -12.20
N LEU A 99 -14.68 10.30 -11.79
CA LEU A 99 -14.06 11.25 -10.88
C LEU A 99 -13.87 10.64 -9.47
N MET A 100 -14.83 9.85 -8.99
CA MET A 100 -14.67 9.11 -7.73
C MET A 100 -13.55 8.08 -7.85
N LEU A 101 -13.55 7.28 -8.92
CA LEU A 101 -12.47 6.33 -9.19
C LEU A 101 -11.10 7.01 -9.23
N ARG A 102 -10.99 8.19 -9.86
CA ARG A 102 -9.74 8.96 -9.94
C ARG A 102 -9.16 9.23 -8.56
N ARG A 103 -9.98 9.67 -7.60
CA ARG A 103 -9.54 9.92 -6.21
C ARG A 103 -8.97 8.66 -5.56
N THR A 104 -9.61 7.52 -5.79
CA THR A 104 -9.13 6.22 -5.32
C THR A 104 -7.79 5.88 -5.98
N THR A 105 -7.66 6.03 -7.30
CA THR A 105 -6.41 5.72 -8.01
C THR A 105 -5.27 6.69 -7.73
N ASP A 106 -5.56 7.96 -7.41
CA ASP A 106 -4.55 8.96 -7.02
C ASP A 106 -3.83 8.52 -5.73
N ASN A 107 -4.58 8.02 -4.74
CA ASN A 107 -4.00 7.45 -3.52
C ASN A 107 -3.14 6.22 -3.81
N LEU A 108 -3.59 5.33 -4.70
CA LEU A 108 -2.84 4.14 -5.09
C LEU A 108 -1.53 4.53 -5.79
N ALA A 109 -1.57 5.51 -6.69
CA ALA A 109 -0.40 6.03 -7.39
C ALA A 109 0.59 6.69 -6.43
N ALA A 110 0.11 7.47 -5.45
CA ALA A 110 0.94 8.08 -4.43
C ALA A 110 1.65 7.04 -3.56
N GLN A 111 0.93 6.01 -3.09
CA GLN A 111 1.53 4.91 -2.34
C GLN A 111 2.54 4.13 -3.18
N THR A 112 2.21 3.84 -4.45
CA THR A 112 3.13 3.14 -5.35
C THR A 112 4.42 3.92 -5.53
N LYS A 113 4.32 5.24 -5.69
CA LYS A 113 5.48 6.13 -5.76
C LYS A 113 6.35 6.04 -4.50
N THR A 114 5.74 6.12 -3.33
CA THR A 114 6.46 6.02 -2.05
C THR A 114 7.18 4.69 -1.94
N THR A 115 6.47 3.56 -2.10
CA THR A 115 7.04 2.22 -1.98
C THR A 115 8.18 1.97 -2.98
N VAL A 116 8.02 2.43 -4.23
CA VAL A 116 9.08 2.30 -5.24
C VAL A 116 10.30 3.15 -4.89
N ASN A 117 10.11 4.38 -4.40
CA ASN A 117 11.21 5.23 -3.95
C ASN A 117 11.93 4.64 -2.73
N ASP A 118 11.18 4.10 -1.77
CA ASP A 118 11.75 3.44 -0.59
C ASP A 118 12.55 2.20 -0.99
N LEU A 119 12.06 1.44 -1.98
CA LEU A 119 12.79 0.29 -2.52
C LEU A 119 14.12 0.75 -3.12
N VAL A 120 14.12 1.80 -3.95
CA VAL A 120 15.36 2.39 -4.51
C VAL A 120 16.32 2.84 -3.41
N ALA A 121 15.82 3.50 -2.35
CA ALA A 121 16.63 3.91 -1.21
C ALA A 121 17.26 2.72 -0.46
N ARG A 122 16.58 1.56 -0.46
CA ARG A 122 17.05 0.30 0.15
C ARG A 122 17.94 -0.53 -0.78
N LYS A 123 18.20 -0.11 -2.02
CA LYS A 123 19.08 -0.83 -2.96
C LYS A 123 20.42 -1.27 -2.36
N PRO A 124 21.15 -0.47 -1.55
CA PRO A 124 22.43 -0.90 -0.98
C PRO A 124 22.33 -2.16 -0.11
N ILE A 125 21.20 -2.37 0.58
CA ILE A 125 20.95 -3.57 1.39
C ILE A 125 20.79 -4.80 0.48
N LEU A 126 20.05 -4.65 -0.62
CA LEU A 126 19.85 -5.72 -1.59
C LEU A 126 21.12 -6.02 -2.40
N ASP A 127 21.95 -5.01 -2.65
CA ASP A 127 23.26 -5.14 -3.28
C ASP A 127 24.20 -5.98 -2.42
N GLN A 128 24.27 -5.71 -1.12
CA GLN A 128 25.07 -6.48 -0.16
C GLN A 128 24.64 -7.95 -0.09
N LEU A 129 23.33 -8.19 -0.25
CA LEU A 129 22.75 -9.53 -0.32
C LEU A 129 22.92 -10.21 -1.68
N GLY A 130 23.37 -9.49 -2.71
CA GLY A 130 23.49 -10.02 -4.08
C GLY A 130 22.15 -10.29 -4.78
N VAL A 131 21.04 -9.73 -4.27
CA VAL A 131 19.67 -9.99 -4.77
C VAL A 131 19.09 -8.84 -5.59
N SER A 132 19.87 -7.79 -5.88
CA SER A 132 19.41 -6.65 -6.68
C SER A 132 18.89 -7.01 -8.07
N THR A 133 19.44 -8.04 -8.72
CA THR A 133 18.93 -8.54 -10.01
C THR A 133 17.52 -9.12 -9.88
N VAL A 134 17.21 -9.76 -8.75
CA VAL A 134 15.86 -10.29 -8.48
C VAL A 134 14.88 -9.13 -8.25
N ALA A 135 15.29 -8.10 -7.51
CA ALA A 135 14.49 -6.90 -7.32
C ALA A 135 14.23 -6.17 -8.65
N LEU A 136 15.25 -6.08 -9.52
CA LEU A 136 15.11 -5.52 -10.87
C LEU A 136 14.05 -6.27 -11.70
N GLN A 137 14.11 -7.61 -11.74
CA GLN A 137 13.14 -8.43 -12.45
C GLN A 137 11.73 -8.26 -11.87
N SER A 138 11.62 -8.13 -10.55
CA SER A 138 10.35 -7.86 -9.87
C SER A 138 9.77 -6.50 -10.26
N LEU A 139 10.57 -5.44 -10.24
CA LEU A 139 10.18 -4.10 -10.67
C LEU A 139 9.68 -4.08 -12.13
N GLN A 140 10.37 -4.77 -13.04
CA GLN A 140 9.94 -4.87 -14.44
C GLN A 140 8.58 -5.58 -14.57
N LYS A 141 8.36 -6.67 -13.83
CA LYS A 141 7.07 -7.38 -13.82
C LYS A 141 5.96 -6.51 -13.23
N GLN A 142 6.23 -5.80 -12.14
CA GLN A 142 5.27 -4.89 -11.51
C GLN A 142 4.94 -3.70 -12.41
N GLN A 143 5.91 -3.16 -13.15
CA GLN A 143 5.66 -2.13 -14.16
C GLN A 143 4.67 -2.63 -15.20
N MET A 144 4.93 -3.80 -15.82
CA MET A 144 4.03 -4.36 -16.83
C MET A 144 2.61 -4.60 -16.28
N ALA A 145 2.50 -5.18 -15.09
CA ALA A 145 1.21 -5.44 -14.46
C ALA A 145 0.47 -4.12 -14.14
N SER A 146 1.17 -3.12 -13.60
CA SER A 146 0.60 -1.82 -13.26
C SER A 146 0.15 -1.06 -14.52
N MET A 147 0.93 -1.09 -15.60
CA MET A 147 0.52 -0.47 -16.87
C MET A 147 -0.73 -1.14 -17.45
N SER A 148 -0.83 -2.47 -17.37
CA SER A 148 -2.01 -3.24 -17.80
C SER A 148 -3.27 -2.87 -16.99
N LEU A 149 -3.12 -2.71 -15.66
CA LEU A 149 -4.20 -2.26 -14.80
C LEU A 149 -4.61 -0.81 -15.12
N SER A 150 -3.64 0.10 -15.27
CA SER A 150 -3.94 1.51 -15.58
C SER A 150 -4.61 1.67 -16.94
N GLU A 151 -4.21 0.89 -17.96
CA GLU A 151 -4.89 0.86 -19.26
C GLU A 151 -6.32 0.33 -19.12
N ALA A 152 -6.53 -0.73 -18.34
CA ALA A 152 -7.86 -1.25 -18.07
C ALA A 152 -8.74 -0.19 -17.38
N LEU A 153 -8.22 0.52 -16.38
CA LEU A 153 -8.95 1.59 -15.69
C LEU A 153 -9.25 2.76 -16.63
N ALA A 154 -8.26 3.20 -17.41
CA ALA A 154 -8.43 4.26 -18.41
C ALA A 154 -9.53 3.90 -19.42
N SER A 155 -9.61 2.65 -19.86
CA SER A 155 -10.65 2.19 -20.80
C SER A 155 -12.08 2.37 -20.26
N LYS A 156 -12.25 2.45 -18.92
CA LYS A 156 -13.56 2.65 -18.27
C LYS A 156 -13.92 4.11 -18.04
N VAL A 157 -13.02 5.04 -18.35
CA VAL A 157 -13.25 6.48 -18.19
C VAL A 157 -13.84 7.07 -19.48
N PRO A 158 -14.81 8.01 -19.41
CA PRO A 158 -15.35 8.66 -20.60
C PRO A 158 -14.29 9.53 -21.30
N LYS A 159 -14.50 9.83 -22.59
CA LYS A 159 -13.55 10.57 -23.43
C LYS A 159 -12.98 11.85 -22.80
N VAL A 160 -13.79 12.58 -22.03
CA VAL A 160 -13.37 13.81 -21.34
C VAL A 160 -12.23 13.59 -20.34
N GLY A 161 -12.12 12.40 -19.74
CA GLY A 161 -11.07 12.06 -18.77
C GLY A 161 -9.89 11.27 -19.34
N GLN A 162 -9.94 10.85 -20.60
CA GLN A 162 -8.93 9.99 -21.21
C GLN A 162 -7.54 10.65 -21.28
N LYS A 163 -7.49 11.96 -21.55
CA LYS A 163 -6.22 12.71 -21.57
C LYS A 163 -5.53 12.69 -20.21
N GLU A 164 -6.30 12.87 -19.14
CA GLU A 164 -5.79 12.86 -17.78
C GLU A 164 -5.35 11.45 -17.38
N ALA A 165 -6.14 10.42 -17.68
CA ALA A 165 -5.75 9.03 -17.44
C ALA A 165 -4.43 8.66 -18.14
N ALA A 166 -4.21 9.14 -19.38
CA ALA A 166 -2.95 8.94 -20.09
C ALA A 166 -1.76 9.67 -19.42
N ALA A 167 -1.99 10.87 -18.88
CA ALA A 167 -0.96 11.61 -18.14
C ALA A 167 -0.61 10.93 -16.81
N ASP A 168 -1.61 10.41 -16.09
CA ASP A 168 -1.41 9.65 -14.86
C ASP A 168 -0.63 8.35 -15.12
N MET A 169 -0.98 7.64 -16.21
CA MET A 169 -0.24 6.47 -16.70
C MET A 169 1.22 6.78 -17.02
N ALA A 170 1.50 7.86 -17.75
CA ALA A 170 2.86 8.27 -18.08
C ALA A 170 3.68 8.62 -16.83
N THR A 171 3.05 9.27 -15.85
CA THR A 171 3.68 9.57 -14.55
C THR A 171 4.06 8.29 -13.81
N LEU A 172 3.14 7.32 -13.72
CA LEU A 172 3.41 6.03 -13.10
C LEU A 172 4.51 5.26 -13.83
N GLN A 173 4.48 5.25 -15.17
CA GLN A 173 5.51 4.62 -15.99
C GLN A 173 6.89 5.23 -15.72
N SER A 174 6.98 6.55 -15.56
CA SER A 174 8.23 7.26 -15.25
C SER A 174 8.81 6.81 -13.91
N ILE A 175 7.99 6.70 -12.87
CA ILE A 175 8.40 6.22 -11.54
C ILE A 175 9.05 4.84 -11.65
N PHE A 176 8.39 3.88 -12.31
CA PHE A 176 8.96 2.55 -12.49
C PHE A 176 10.24 2.57 -13.32
N THR A 177 10.28 3.37 -14.39
CA THR A 177 11.44 3.46 -15.28
C THR A 177 12.67 3.99 -14.54
N GLN A 178 12.49 5.01 -13.68
CA GLN A 178 13.54 5.54 -12.83
C GLN A 178 14.07 4.49 -11.84
N ALA A 179 13.17 3.75 -11.20
CA ALA A 179 13.57 2.68 -10.28
C ALA A 179 14.30 1.53 -10.99
N ILE A 180 13.81 1.10 -12.15
CA ILE A 180 14.46 0.08 -12.99
C ILE A 180 15.86 0.55 -13.41
N ALA A 181 16.01 1.81 -13.80
CA ALA A 181 17.31 2.38 -14.13
C ALA A 181 18.26 2.36 -12.92
N ALA A 182 17.79 2.74 -11.73
CA ALA A 182 18.59 2.66 -10.51
C ALA A 182 19.05 1.23 -10.21
N TYR A 183 18.18 0.23 -10.37
CA TYR A 183 18.51 -1.18 -10.14
C TYR A 183 19.35 -1.83 -11.25
N SER A 184 19.38 -1.24 -12.44
CA SER A 184 20.20 -1.72 -13.56
C SER A 184 21.68 -1.35 -13.42
N VAL A 185 22.01 -0.42 -12.51
CA VAL A 185 23.40 -0.07 -12.19
C VAL A 185 23.98 -1.17 -11.28
N PRO A 186 25.07 -1.85 -11.70
CA PRO A 186 25.73 -2.85 -10.87
C PRO A 186 26.11 -2.30 -9.50
N ALA A 187 26.06 -3.14 -8.48
CA ALA A 187 26.56 -2.78 -7.15
C ALA A 187 28.02 -2.33 -7.27
N ALA A 188 28.33 -1.13 -6.77
CA ALA A 188 29.71 -0.71 -6.66
C ALA A 188 30.43 -1.68 -5.72
N VAL A 189 31.51 -2.31 -6.20
CA VAL A 189 32.34 -3.15 -5.34
C VAL A 189 32.85 -2.26 -4.21
N PRO A 190 32.53 -2.54 -2.94
CA PRO A 190 33.09 -1.76 -1.86
C PRO A 190 34.61 -1.92 -1.93
N ALA A 191 35.33 -0.80 -2.04
CA ALA A 191 36.78 -0.82 -1.93
C ALA A 191 37.16 -1.53 -0.63
N PRO A 192 38.14 -2.45 -0.63
CA PRO A 192 38.59 -3.10 0.60
C PRO A 192 39.08 -2.02 1.57
N GLY A 193 38.28 -1.74 2.61
CA GLY A 193 38.57 -0.71 3.62
C GLY A 193 37.49 0.37 3.80
N ALA A 194 36.43 0.42 2.99
CA ALA A 194 35.30 1.31 3.27
C ALA A 194 34.43 0.67 4.36
N ALA A 195 34.74 1.00 5.63
CA ALA A 195 33.87 0.71 6.76
C ALA A 195 32.46 1.20 6.45
N VAL A 196 31.48 0.35 6.72
CA VAL A 196 30.06 0.73 6.79
C VAL A 196 29.99 1.99 7.65
N PRO A 197 29.46 3.14 7.16
CA PRO A 197 29.23 4.26 8.04
C PRO A 197 28.29 3.76 9.15
N PRO A 198 28.66 3.93 10.43
CA PRO A 198 27.83 3.45 11.53
C PRO A 198 26.42 4.04 11.41
N PRO A 199 25.39 3.36 11.95
CA PRO A 199 24.07 3.94 12.07
C PRO A 199 24.22 5.33 12.71
N ILE A 200 23.64 6.34 12.09
CA ILE A 200 23.62 7.70 12.63
C ILE A 200 22.94 7.58 14.00
N ALA A 201 23.73 7.69 15.06
CA ALA A 201 23.21 7.75 16.43
C ALA A 201 22.17 8.88 16.50
N PRO A 202 21.09 8.74 17.29
CA PRO A 202 20.17 9.84 17.50
C PRO A 202 20.96 11.07 17.94
N VAL A 203 20.74 12.18 17.24
CA VAL A 203 21.32 13.48 17.59
C VAL A 203 21.01 13.72 19.07
N PRO A 204 22.02 13.90 19.95
CA PRO A 204 21.74 14.24 21.33
C PRO A 204 21.03 15.59 21.35
N ALA A 205 19.91 15.65 22.08
CA ALA A 205 19.21 16.89 22.35
C ALA A 205 20.20 17.95 22.89
N PRO A 206 20.08 19.22 22.49
CA PRO A 206 20.96 20.26 22.98
C PRO A 206 20.92 20.30 24.52
N PRO A 207 22.08 20.42 25.19
CA PRO A 207 22.13 20.41 26.65
C PRO A 207 21.28 21.55 27.22
N ALA A 208 20.45 21.22 28.21
CA ALA A 208 19.79 22.21 29.04
C ALA A 208 20.87 23.14 29.62
N MET A 209 20.83 24.43 29.25
CA MET A 209 21.61 25.46 29.92
C MET A 209 21.20 25.48 31.39
N MET A 210 22.02 24.84 32.22
CA MET A 210 22.05 25.05 33.65
C MET A 210 22.30 26.53 33.91
N ALA A 211 21.39 27.12 34.67
CA ALA A 211 21.50 28.49 35.17
C ALA A 211 22.83 28.71 35.93
N PRO A 212 23.47 29.89 35.80
CA PRO A 212 24.60 30.25 36.65
C PRO A 212 24.12 30.69 38.06
N PRO A 213 24.89 30.40 39.13
CA PRO A 213 24.51 30.75 40.49
C PRO A 213 24.82 32.21 40.87
N ALA A 214 23.88 32.76 41.64
CA ALA A 214 23.85 33.93 42.53
C ALA A 214 25.03 34.94 42.60
N GLY A 215 24.68 36.24 42.48
CA GLY A 215 25.56 37.36 42.86
C GLY A 215 24.96 38.78 42.82
N ARG A 216 24.12 39.12 43.82
CA ARG A 216 23.98 40.42 44.54
C ARG A 216 23.49 41.73 43.86
N LYS A 217 22.51 42.36 44.56
CA LYS A 217 22.01 43.77 44.57
C LYS A 217 21.07 44.13 43.38
N ASP A 218 19.88 44.72 43.49
CA ASP A 218 19.33 45.74 44.40
C ASP A 218 17.78 45.69 44.50
N ARG A 219 17.27 45.66 45.73
CA ARG A 219 16.23 46.53 46.30
C ARG A 219 15.30 47.32 45.34
N LYS A 220 14.06 46.85 45.06
CA LYS A 220 12.80 47.64 45.15
C LYS A 220 11.53 46.88 44.72
N LYS A 221 10.44 47.17 45.44
CA LYS A 221 9.01 46.99 45.10
C LYS A 221 8.40 45.58 45.21
N LYS A 222 8.18 45.23 46.47
CA LYS A 222 6.94 44.63 46.99
C LYS A 222 5.69 45.40 46.45
N LYS A 223 4.59 44.67 46.26
CA LYS A 223 3.16 45.06 46.08
C LYS A 223 2.59 45.06 44.64
N LYS A 224 1.51 44.27 44.49
CA LYS A 224 0.63 44.03 43.32
C LYS A 224 1.22 43.01 42.34
N ALA A 225 0.69 41.82 42.09
CA ALA A 225 -0.69 41.36 42.13
C ALA A 225 -0.73 39.87 42.52
N ALA A 226 -1.42 39.55 43.61
CA ALA A 226 -1.83 38.20 43.96
C ALA A 226 -3.27 38.27 44.42
N LYS A 227 -4.20 38.36 43.45
CA LYS A 227 -5.63 38.10 43.65
C LYS A 227 -6.31 37.96 42.30
N ALA A 228 -6.37 36.73 41.79
CA ALA A 228 -7.41 36.24 40.88
C ALA A 228 -7.10 34.79 40.51
N ASN A 229 -7.28 33.85 41.45
CA ASN A 229 -7.68 32.49 41.06
C ASN A 229 -8.30 31.77 42.26
N ARG A 230 -9.61 31.51 42.18
CA ARG A 230 -10.45 30.58 42.96
C ARG A 230 -11.90 30.83 42.52
N HIS A 231 -12.77 29.82 42.64
CA HIS A 231 -14.05 29.59 41.93
C HIS A 231 -13.73 28.95 40.57
N ASP A 232 -13.86 27.63 40.36
CA ASP A 232 -14.80 26.64 40.86
C ASP A 232 -14.12 25.26 40.76
N VAL A 233 -14.27 24.40 41.77
CA VAL A 233 -14.75 23.00 41.68
C VAL A 233 -14.85 22.50 43.13
N ASP A 234 -16.04 22.59 43.73
CA ASP A 234 -16.42 21.84 44.93
C ASP A 234 -17.78 21.20 44.65
N VAL A 235 -17.77 19.91 44.32
CA VAL A 235 -18.95 19.05 44.44
C VAL A 235 -18.47 17.79 45.16
N LEU A 236 -18.71 17.85 46.48
CA LEU A 236 -18.69 16.82 47.50
C LEU A 236 -18.72 15.36 47.03
N SER A 237 -17.69 14.63 47.45
CA SER A 237 -17.74 13.20 47.77
C SER A 237 -17.43 13.07 49.28
N GLU A 238 -18.00 12.04 49.92
CA GLU A 238 -17.97 11.64 51.35
C GLU A 238 -19.35 11.84 52.03
N GLY A 239 -20.02 10.84 52.62
CA GLY A 239 -19.74 9.43 52.83
C GLY A 239 -20.77 8.82 53.82
N HIS A 240 -21.07 7.53 53.64
CA HIS A 240 -21.39 6.50 54.65
C HIS A 240 -22.57 6.61 55.66
N MET A 241 -23.34 5.50 55.73
CA MET A 241 -24.06 4.91 56.89
C MET A 241 -25.27 5.72 57.45
N THR A 242 -26.45 5.18 57.78
CA THR A 242 -26.86 3.93 58.46
C THR A 242 -28.40 3.79 58.39
N GLU A 243 -28.90 2.56 58.59
CA GLU A 243 -30.30 2.12 58.83
C GLU A 243 -31.19 3.05 59.67
N ALA A 244 -32.48 3.14 59.28
CA ALA A 244 -33.68 2.73 60.05
C ALA A 244 -34.95 2.89 59.20
#